data_AF-A0A7J0CVC3-F1
#
_entry.id   AF-A0A7J0CVC3-F1
#
_cell.length_a   1.000
_cell.length_b   1.000
_cell.length_c   1.000
_cell.angle_alpha   90.00
_cell.angle_beta   90.00
_cell.angle_gamma   90.00
#
_symmetry.space_group_name_H-M   'P 1'
#
loop_
_entity.id
_entity.type
_entity.pdbx_description
1 polymer ?
#
loop_
_entity_poly.entity_id
_entity_poly.type
_entity_poly.pdbx_seq_one_letter_code
_entity_poly.pdbx_strand_id
1 'polypeptide(L)' 'MYAETKDGFAVSLIVADKGQVHFDVNSPCVSYSEVADSPRQATAPLDPEAEVIPRPNIHSDFWSAQTPEVGVTVGGD' A
#
# COMPACT_ATOMS: atom_id res chain seq x y z
N MET A 1 15.37 20.57 -5.20
CA MET A 1 14.80 20.90 -6.53
C MET A 1 13.54 20.07 -6.71
N TYR A 2 12.49 20.63 -7.29
CA TYR A 2 11.22 19.93 -7.55
C TYR A 2 10.89 20.04 -9.04
N ALA A 3 10.51 18.93 -9.65
CA ALA A 3 10.06 18.86 -11.05
C ALA A 3 8.86 17.91 -11.15
N GLU A 4 8.01 18.13 -12.15
CA GLU A 4 6.91 17.24 -12.49
C GLU A 4 7.14 16.68 -13.90
N THR A 5 6.98 15.37 -14.07
CA THR A 5 7.07 14.75 -15.40
C THR A 5 5.78 15.01 -16.20
N LYS A 6 5.81 14.79 -17.52
CA LYS A 6 4.59 14.89 -18.35
C LYS A 6 3.48 13.93 -17.90
N ASP A 7 3.87 12.83 -17.25
CA ASP A 7 2.96 11.80 -16.76
C ASP A 7 2.55 12.03 -15.29
N GLY A 8 2.87 13.20 -14.72
CA GLY A 8 2.41 13.63 -13.39
C GLY A 8 3.21 13.09 -12.20
N PHE A 9 4.41 12.52 -12.42
CA PHE A 9 5.28 12.11 -11.33
C PHE A 9 5.97 13.34 -10.71
N ALA A 10 5.90 13.47 -9.39
CA ALA A 10 6.64 14.49 -8.66
C ALA A 10 8.04 13.98 -8.31
N VAL A 11 9.07 14.69 -8.76
CA VAL A 11 10.47 14.32 -8.58
C VAL A 11 11.15 15.35 -7.67
N SER A 12 11.82 14.88 -6.62
CA SER A 12 12.66 15.72 -5.76
C SER A 12 14.10 15.25 -5.72
N LEU A 13 15.01 16.22 -5.73
CA LEU A 13 16.43 16.01 -5.47
C LEU A 13 16.88 16.93 -4.34
N ILE A 14 17.48 16.33 -3.31
CA ILE A 14 18.06 17.01 -2.16
C ILE A 14 19.53 16.59 -2.04
N VAL A 15 20.42 17.56 -1.99
CA VAL A 15 21.82 17.38 -1.61
C VAL A 15 21.96 17.91 -0.18
N ALA A 16 22.11 17.00 0.77
CA ALA A 16 22.23 17.28 2.20
C ALA A 16 23.71 17.45 2.62
N ASP A 17 23.95 17.54 3.94
CA ASP A 17 25.29 17.73 4.50
C ASP A 17 26.28 16.70 3.94
N LYS A 18 27.53 17.14 3.71
CA LYS A 18 28.62 16.30 3.16
C LYS A 18 28.31 15.64 1.81
N GLY A 19 27.33 16.14 1.06
CA GLY A 19 27.01 15.65 -0.28
C GLY A 19 26.14 14.39 -0.31
N GLN A 20 25.43 14.08 0.77
CA GLN A 20 24.42 13.01 0.78
C GLN A 20 23.27 13.36 -0.17
N VAL A 21 22.87 12.43 -1.04
CA VAL A 21 21.84 12.68 -2.05
C VAL A 21 20.58 11.89 -1.71
N HIS A 22 19.44 12.59 -1.65
CA HIS A 22 18.10 11.97 -1.68
C HIS A 22 17.45 12.29 -3.01
N PHE A 23 16.96 11.26 -3.68
CA PHE A 23 16.24 11.35 -4.94
C PHE A 23 14.93 10.59 -4.79
N ASP A 24 13.82 11.33 -4.74
CA ASP A 24 12.49 10.76 -4.54
C ASP A 24 11.65 10.95 -5.80
N VAL A 25 10.85 9.92 -6.12
CA VAL A 25 9.92 9.91 -7.24
C VAL A 25 8.58 9.45 -6.72
N ASN A 26 7.63 10.37 -6.63
CA ASN A 26 6.28 10.12 -6.16
C ASN A 26 5.36 9.93 -7.37
N SER A 27 4.63 8.82 -7.39
CA SER A 27 3.64 8.56 -8.43
C SER A 27 2.46 9.53 -8.32
N PRO A 28 1.81 9.90 -9.44
CA PRO A 28 0.51 10.56 -9.38
C PRO A 28 -0.51 9.65 -8.68
N CYS A 29 -1.66 10.23 -8.31
CA CYS A 29 -2.80 9.43 -7.89
C CYS A 29 -3.22 8.54 -9.08
N VAL A 30 -3.03 7.23 -8.94
CA VAL A 30 -3.50 6.24 -9.92
C VAL A 30 -4.96 5.91 -9.66
N SER A 31 -5.69 5.52 -10.72
CA SER A 31 -7.03 4.98 -10.55
C SER A 31 -7.00 3.68 -9.75
N TYR A 32 -8.11 3.37 -9.08
CA TYR A 32 -8.28 2.08 -8.41
C TYR A 32 -7.99 0.94 -9.40
N SER A 33 -7.20 -0.03 -8.95
CA SER A 33 -6.94 -1.28 -9.67
C SER A 33 -7.56 -2.40 -8.87
N GLU A 34 -8.38 -3.23 -9.52
CA GLU A 34 -8.85 -4.47 -8.92
C GLU A 34 -7.66 -5.37 -8.62
N VAL A 35 -7.63 -5.93 -7.40
CA VAL A 35 -6.68 -6.96 -7.01
C VAL A 35 -7.33 -8.30 -7.29
N ALA A 36 -6.70 -9.11 -8.14
CA ALA A 36 -7.22 -10.44 -8.44
C ALA A 36 -7.16 -11.35 -7.21
N ASP A 37 -8.14 -12.22 -7.06
CA ASP A 37 -8.14 -13.27 -6.05
C ASP A 37 -6.93 -14.18 -6.20
N SER A 38 -6.48 -14.76 -5.08
CA SER A 38 -5.40 -15.73 -5.10
C SER A 38 -5.80 -16.95 -5.93
N PRO A 39 -5.03 -17.34 -6.97
CA PRO A 39 -5.35 -18.51 -7.78
C PRO A 39 -5.03 -19.83 -7.03
N ARG A 40 -4.43 -19.76 -5.83
CA ARG A 40 -4.03 -20.93 -5.06
C ARG A 40 -4.99 -21.17 -3.90
N GLN A 41 -5.59 -22.36 -3.91
CA GLN A 41 -6.36 -22.86 -2.77
C GLN A 41 -5.47 -22.95 -1.53
N ALA A 42 -6.01 -22.54 -0.37
CA ALA A 42 -5.36 -22.76 0.91
C ALA A 42 -5.19 -24.26 1.18
N THR A 43 -3.96 -24.68 1.45
CA THR A 43 -3.60 -26.09 1.69
C THR A 43 -3.42 -26.41 3.18
N ALA A 44 -3.36 -25.39 4.04
CA ALA A 44 -3.21 -25.57 5.48
C ALA A 44 -4.57 -25.83 6.17
N PRO A 45 -4.63 -26.67 7.22
CA PRO A 45 -5.87 -26.93 7.98
C PRO A 45 -6.53 -25.64 8.48
N LEU A 46 -7.83 -25.44 8.25
CA LEU A 46 -8.57 -24.22 8.60
C LEU A 46 -9.10 -24.21 10.04
N ASP A 47 -8.60 -25.09 10.89
CA ASP A 47 -9.07 -25.22 12.27
C ASP A 47 -8.92 -23.88 13.02
N PRO A 48 -10.01 -23.29 13.55
CA PRO A 48 -9.97 -22.04 14.30
C PRO A 48 -9.14 -22.14 15.59
N GLU A 49 -8.88 -23.35 16.09
CA GLU A 49 -8.02 -23.61 17.26
C GLU A 49 -6.54 -23.78 16.88
N ALA A 50 -6.21 -23.79 15.58
CA ALA A 50 -4.82 -23.87 15.13
C ALA A 50 -4.10 -22.53 15.31
N GLU A 51 -2.79 -22.60 15.57
CA GLU A 51 -1.93 -21.43 15.74
C GLU A 51 -2.08 -20.45 14.56
N VAL A 52 -2.18 -19.15 14.90
CA VAL A 52 -2.46 -18.06 13.96
C VAL A 52 -1.23 -17.79 13.08
N ILE A 53 -1.04 -18.63 12.09
CA ILE A 53 -0.17 -18.33 10.96
C ILE A 53 -0.99 -17.39 10.04
N PRO A 54 -0.49 -16.19 9.70
CA PRO A 54 -1.17 -15.32 8.74
C PRO A 54 -1.27 -16.03 7.39
N ARG A 55 -2.48 -16.10 6.82
CA ARG A 55 -2.79 -16.78 5.56
C ARG A 55 -3.25 -15.77 4.51
N PRO A 56 -2.35 -15.21 3.70
CA PRO A 56 -2.68 -14.13 2.77
C PRO A 56 -3.68 -14.50 1.68
N ASN A 57 -3.92 -15.80 1.46
CA ASN A 57 -4.85 -16.32 0.46
C ASN A 57 -6.21 -16.75 1.07
N ILE A 58 -6.49 -16.38 2.32
CA ILE A 58 -7.78 -16.59 2.96
C ILE A 58 -8.40 -15.22 3.22
N HIS A 59 -9.66 -15.08 2.84
CA HIS A 59 -10.42 -13.87 3.11
C HIS A 59 -10.53 -13.65 4.63
N SER A 60 -10.22 -12.42 5.07
CA SER A 60 -10.38 -11.98 6.44
C SER A 60 -11.32 -10.78 6.45
N ASP A 61 -12.38 -10.81 7.25
CA ASP A 61 -13.33 -9.68 7.34
C ASP A 61 -12.64 -8.38 7.78
N PHE A 62 -11.53 -8.48 8.51
CA PHE A 62 -10.71 -7.33 8.91
C PHE A 62 -9.69 -6.95 7.82
N TRP A 63 -8.79 -7.87 7.42
CA TRP A 63 -7.69 -7.55 6.50
C TRP A 63 -8.10 -7.46 5.02
N SER A 64 -9.26 -7.99 4.65
CA SER A 64 -9.81 -7.98 3.29
C SER A 64 -11.02 -7.06 3.16
N ALA A 65 -11.27 -6.23 4.17
CA ALA A 65 -12.36 -5.26 4.17
C ALA A 65 -12.23 -4.32 2.95
N GLN A 66 -13.29 -4.25 2.15
CA GLN A 66 -13.37 -3.35 0.99
C GLN A 66 -13.68 -1.91 1.40
N THR A 67 -14.12 -1.71 2.64
CA THR A 67 -14.38 -0.40 3.22
C THR A 67 -13.20 -0.04 4.11
N PRO A 68 -12.51 1.09 3.88
CA PRO A 68 -11.52 1.59 4.81
C PRO A 68 -12.14 1.70 6.21
N GLU A 69 -11.39 1.28 7.22
CA GLU A 69 -11.79 1.54 8.59
C GLU A 69 -11.96 3.06 8.81
N VAL A 70 -13.04 3.46 9.48
CA VAL A 70 -13.32 4.87 9.75
C VAL A 70 -12.33 5.36 10.80
N GLY A 71 -11.19 5.83 10.35
CA GLY A 71 -10.13 6.47 11.14
C GLY A 71 -8.90 6.60 10.25
N VAL A 72 -8.55 7.75 9.70
CA VAL A 72 -8.27 9.02 10.38
C VAL A 72 -8.63 10.15 9.42
N THR A 73 -9.61 10.98 9.77
CA THR A 73 -9.77 12.32 9.20
C THR A 73 -8.74 13.24 9.87
N VAL A 74 -7.62 13.54 9.20
CA VAL A 74 -6.92 14.80 9.46
C VAL A 74 -7.24 15.72 8.30
N GLY A 75 -8.19 16.61 8.54
CA GLY A 75 -8.61 17.62 7.58
C GLY A 75 -9.89 18.28 8.08
N GLY A 76 -9.80 18.97 9.22
CA GLY A 76 -10.74 20.04 9.53
C GLY A 76 -10.46 21.23 8.61
N ASP A 77 -11.53 21.96 8.30
CA ASP A 77 -11.56 23.20 7.52
C ASP A 77 -10.51 24.25 7.93
#